data_AF-A0A8S2V5W0-F1
#
_entry.id   AF-A0A8S2V5W0-F1
#
_cell.length_a   1.000
_cell.length_b   1.000
_cell.length_c   1.000
_cell.angle_alpha   90.00
_cell.angle_beta   90.00
_cell.angle_gamma   90.00
#
_symmetry.space_group_name_H-M   'P 1'
#
loop_
_entity.id
_entity.type
_entity.pdbx_description
1 polymer ?
#
loop_
_entity_poly.entity_id
_entity_poly.type
_entity_poly.pdbx_seq_one_letter_code
_entity_poly.pdbx_strand_id
1 'polypeptide(L)'
;MTTSLFILIFSFNNIVWIIYGVRIAVLLPTDLTSPYAMVKVKPAIDLAVKEVTNRQLLINQTIQVRYGDTNNSYILGPLIAIDFYAKQQADVFLGPVDGPGLAAVARYSPHWKIPVISPGGGFNYHFDNKKEYQLLTRMLHSSKTIVRFISRNILPHFNWTVVRIIAERNIAEAQSECYMLMGALCRAVKNSSASAEMKETCSHSIFDIDYKLRNETREKLNKTLKDAKKEARILLTCMDSNLFREFMLTAHSLDMINGEYVFIYLDIFRLL
;
A
#
# COMPACT_ATOMS: atom_id res chain seq x y z
N MET A 1 22.51 -45.53 -69.79
CA MET A 1 21.63 -44.35 -69.83
C MET A 1 21.18 -44.04 -68.42
N THR A 2 21.47 -42.82 -68.00
CA THR A 2 21.41 -42.28 -66.66
C THR A 2 19.98 -42.18 -66.11
N THR A 3 19.79 -42.70 -64.91
CA THR A 3 18.60 -42.51 -64.07
C THR A 3 18.60 -41.10 -63.47
N SER A 4 17.71 -40.23 -63.92
CA SER A 4 17.46 -38.93 -63.28
C SER A 4 16.40 -39.09 -62.20
N LEU A 5 16.85 -39.06 -60.94
CA LEU A 5 16.01 -38.96 -59.75
C LEU A 5 15.62 -37.49 -59.57
N PHE A 6 14.37 -37.11 -59.87
CA PHE A 6 13.84 -35.80 -59.55
C PHE A 6 13.44 -35.78 -58.07
N ILE A 7 14.27 -35.16 -57.22
CA ILE A 7 13.91 -34.84 -55.84
C ILE A 7 13.14 -33.52 -55.86
N LEU A 8 11.82 -33.60 -55.71
CA LEU A 8 10.98 -32.44 -55.41
C LEU A 8 11.22 -32.03 -53.96
N ILE A 9 12.03 -30.98 -53.76
CA ILE A 9 12.19 -30.32 -52.47
C ILE A 9 10.96 -29.44 -52.26
N PHE A 10 9.97 -29.95 -51.51
CA PHE A 10 8.92 -29.11 -50.94
C PHE A 10 9.53 -28.27 -49.82
N SER A 11 9.84 -27.01 -50.12
CA SER A 11 10.14 -26.01 -49.10
C SER A 11 8.84 -25.70 -48.34
N PHE A 12 8.62 -26.36 -47.21
CA PHE A 12 7.68 -25.86 -46.22
C PHE A 12 8.27 -24.59 -45.63
N ASN A 13 7.78 -23.43 -46.08
CA ASN A 13 7.85 -22.19 -45.33
C ASN A 13 7.07 -22.38 -44.01
N ASN A 14 7.67 -23.08 -43.05
CA ASN A 14 7.23 -23.08 -41.67
C ASN A 14 7.57 -21.69 -41.11
N ILE A 15 6.66 -20.74 -41.32
CA ILE A 15 6.61 -19.52 -40.53
C ILE A 15 6.27 -19.96 -39.11
N VAL A 16 7.30 -20.21 -38.30
CA VAL A 16 7.15 -20.36 -36.87
C VAL A 16 6.78 -18.97 -36.35
N TRP A 17 5.49 -18.75 -36.16
CA TRP A 17 5.04 -17.60 -35.39
C TRP A 17 5.56 -17.80 -33.96
N ILE A 18 6.64 -17.09 -33.61
CA ILE A 18 7.04 -16.98 -32.22
C ILE A 18 5.91 -16.23 -31.53
N ILE A 19 5.02 -16.95 -30.86
CA ILE A 19 3.99 -16.38 -30.00
C ILE A 19 4.74 -15.80 -28.80
N TYR A 20 4.98 -14.50 -28.82
CA TYR A 20 5.54 -13.81 -27.65
C TYR A 20 4.46 -13.80 -26.56
N GLY A 21 4.73 -14.52 -25.47
CA GLY A 21 3.84 -14.53 -24.31
C GLY A 21 4.14 -13.37 -23.38
N VAL A 22 3.13 -12.62 -22.95
CA VAL A 22 3.24 -11.65 -21.85
C VAL A 22 3.29 -12.42 -20.54
N ARG A 23 4.42 -12.35 -19.82
CA ARG A 23 4.65 -13.07 -18.57
C ARG A 23 4.34 -12.16 -17.39
N ILE A 24 3.32 -12.50 -16.63
CA ILE A 24 2.90 -11.78 -15.44
C ILE A 24 3.39 -12.56 -14.21
N ALA A 25 4.29 -11.97 -13.44
CA ALA A 25 4.74 -12.53 -12.17
C ALA A 25 3.96 -11.91 -11.01
N VAL A 26 3.17 -12.72 -10.33
CA VAL A 26 2.29 -12.32 -9.23
C VAL A 26 2.96 -12.67 -7.89
N LEU A 27 3.14 -11.67 -7.05
CA LEU A 27 3.81 -11.77 -5.74
C LEU A 27 2.79 -11.43 -4.65
N LEU A 28 2.20 -12.46 -4.05
CA LEU A 28 1.14 -12.32 -3.04
C LEU A 28 1.37 -13.30 -1.88
N PRO A 29 0.93 -12.98 -0.67
CA PRO A 29 0.99 -13.92 0.45
C PRO A 29 -0.05 -15.04 0.30
N THR A 30 0.22 -16.23 0.81
CA THR A 30 -0.79 -17.29 0.98
C THR A 30 -1.58 -17.18 2.29
N ASP A 31 -1.09 -16.39 3.25
CA ASP A 31 -1.74 -16.12 4.54
C ASP A 31 -3.16 -15.58 4.35
N LEU A 32 -4.15 -16.33 4.86
CA LEU A 32 -5.58 -16.04 4.75
C LEU A 32 -6.01 -14.81 5.54
N THR A 33 -5.23 -14.38 6.53
CA THR A 33 -5.51 -13.14 7.27
C THR A 33 -5.26 -11.92 6.40
N SER A 34 -4.37 -12.02 5.40
CA SER A 34 -4.14 -10.96 4.45
C SER A 34 -5.36 -10.73 3.57
N PRO A 35 -5.77 -9.48 3.33
CA PRO A 35 -6.82 -9.19 2.35
C PRO A 35 -6.36 -9.48 0.92
N TYR A 36 -5.06 -9.47 0.68
CA TYR A 36 -4.45 -9.76 -0.61
C TYR A 36 -4.01 -11.23 -0.74
N ALA A 37 -4.51 -12.11 0.13
CA ALA A 37 -4.20 -13.54 0.09
C ALA A 37 -4.39 -14.08 -1.32
N MET A 38 -3.44 -14.90 -1.79
CA MET A 38 -3.42 -15.42 -3.15
C MET A 38 -4.73 -16.11 -3.53
N VAL A 39 -5.34 -16.85 -2.59
CA VAL A 39 -6.63 -17.52 -2.80
C VAL A 39 -7.80 -16.56 -3.04
N LYS A 40 -7.72 -15.32 -2.53
CA LYS A 40 -8.74 -14.26 -2.70
C LYS A 40 -8.54 -13.51 -4.02
N VAL A 41 -7.29 -13.29 -4.43
CA VAL A 41 -6.95 -12.44 -5.59
C VAL A 41 -6.86 -13.24 -6.90
N LYS A 42 -6.37 -14.48 -6.85
CA LYS A 42 -6.17 -15.33 -8.04
C LYS A 42 -7.43 -15.46 -8.92
N PRO A 43 -8.66 -15.67 -8.39
CA PRO A 43 -9.86 -15.75 -9.22
C PRO A 43 -10.12 -14.49 -10.06
N ALA A 44 -9.82 -13.30 -9.51
CA ALA A 44 -9.98 -12.03 -10.22
C ALA A 44 -8.96 -11.89 -11.36
N ILE A 45 -7.72 -12.33 -11.14
CA ILE A 45 -6.68 -12.35 -12.18
C ILE A 45 -7.07 -13.35 -13.29
N ASP A 46 -7.49 -14.56 -12.93
CA ASP A 46 -7.86 -15.60 -13.89
C ASP A 46 -9.07 -15.14 -14.75
N LEU A 47 -10.04 -14.45 -14.15
CA LEU A 47 -11.16 -13.83 -14.89
C LEU A 47 -10.70 -12.70 -15.82
N ALA A 48 -9.79 -11.83 -15.36
CA ALA A 48 -9.27 -10.74 -16.18
C ALA A 48 -8.48 -11.25 -17.39
N VAL A 49 -7.66 -12.30 -17.21
CA VAL A 49 -6.95 -12.95 -18.32
C VAL A 49 -7.93 -13.53 -19.33
N LYS A 50 -8.96 -14.25 -18.86
CA LYS A 50 -10.01 -14.80 -19.72
C LYS A 50 -10.70 -13.69 -20.54
N GLU A 51 -11.02 -12.56 -19.92
CA GLU A 51 -11.68 -11.44 -20.59
C GLU A 51 -10.79 -10.79 -21.66
N VAL A 52 -9.51 -10.59 -21.36
CA VAL A 52 -8.52 -10.06 -22.30
C VAL A 52 -8.37 -10.99 -23.52
N THR A 53 -8.32 -12.30 -23.29
CA THR A 53 -8.26 -13.30 -24.36
C THR A 53 -9.54 -13.31 -25.20
N ASN A 54 -10.72 -13.31 -24.57
CA ASN A 54 -12.01 -13.32 -25.28
C ASN A 54 -12.20 -12.08 -26.17
N ARG A 55 -11.77 -10.92 -25.68
CA ARG A 55 -11.83 -9.65 -26.44
C ARG A 55 -10.71 -9.49 -27.46
N GLN A 56 -9.77 -10.42 -27.54
CA GLN A 56 -8.62 -10.38 -28.44
C GLN A 56 -7.83 -9.06 -28.33
N LEU A 57 -7.69 -8.52 -27.11
CA LEU A 57 -6.99 -7.22 -26.90
C LEU A 57 -5.48 -7.31 -27.14
N LEU A 58 -4.92 -8.53 -27.15
CA LEU A 58 -3.52 -8.77 -27.45
C LEU A 58 -3.40 -9.49 -28.80
N ILE A 59 -2.81 -8.80 -29.77
CA ILE A 59 -2.63 -9.33 -31.13
C ILE A 59 -1.46 -10.31 -31.12
N ASN A 60 -1.71 -11.57 -31.47
CA ASN A 60 -0.70 -12.64 -31.58
C ASN A 60 0.13 -12.88 -30.31
N GLN A 61 -0.44 -12.58 -29.13
CA GLN A 61 0.23 -12.80 -27.84
C GLN A 61 -0.69 -13.55 -26.88
N THR A 62 -0.08 -14.33 -25.98
CA THR A 62 -0.77 -15.05 -24.90
C THR A 62 -0.32 -14.54 -23.55
N ILE A 63 -1.19 -14.54 -22.54
CA ILE A 63 -0.78 -14.19 -21.17
C ILE A 63 -0.37 -15.46 -20.43
N GLN A 64 0.78 -15.41 -19.77
CA GLN A 64 1.26 -16.45 -18.85
C GLN A 64 1.36 -15.86 -17.45
N VAL A 65 0.56 -16.37 -16.51
CA VAL A 65 0.59 -15.89 -15.13
C VAL A 65 1.33 -16.91 -14.26
N ARG A 66 2.32 -16.45 -13.50
CA ARG A 66 3.05 -17.23 -12.50
C ARG A 66 2.88 -16.59 -11.13
N TYR A 67 2.77 -17.43 -10.11
CA TYR A 67 2.49 -16.99 -8.74
C TYR A 67 3.67 -17.35 -7.84
N GLY A 68 4.04 -16.44 -6.95
CA GLY A 68 5.05 -16.63 -5.92
C GLY A 68 4.51 -16.21 -4.56
N ASP A 69 4.63 -17.10 -3.58
CA ASP A 69 4.17 -16.87 -2.21
C ASP A 69 5.17 -16.00 -1.45
N THR A 70 4.79 -14.76 -1.16
CA THR A 70 5.65 -13.83 -0.41
C THR A 70 5.61 -14.08 1.08
N ASN A 71 4.63 -14.83 1.60
CA ASN A 71 4.39 -15.05 3.02
C ASN A 71 4.44 -13.75 3.87
N ASN A 72 3.96 -12.62 3.30
CA ASN A 72 4.06 -11.27 3.89
C ASN A 72 5.47 -10.87 4.38
N SER A 73 6.51 -11.47 3.79
CA SER A 73 7.89 -11.27 4.22
C SER A 73 8.58 -10.23 3.36
N TYR A 74 9.16 -9.24 4.04
CA TYR A 74 10.05 -8.24 3.43
C TYR A 74 11.32 -8.85 2.79
N ILE A 75 11.59 -10.12 3.04
CA ILE A 75 12.73 -10.87 2.49
C ILE A 75 12.28 -11.74 1.31
N LEU A 76 11.22 -12.55 1.48
CA LEU A 76 10.83 -13.54 0.47
C LEU A 76 10.28 -12.89 -0.79
N GLY A 77 9.48 -11.83 -0.69
CA GLY A 77 8.95 -11.13 -1.87
C GLY A 77 10.04 -10.68 -2.84
N PRO A 78 11.07 -9.95 -2.37
CA PRO A 78 12.22 -9.58 -3.19
C PRO A 78 13.03 -10.76 -3.75
N LEU A 79 13.26 -11.82 -2.97
CA LEU A 79 13.98 -13.01 -3.45
C LEU A 79 13.24 -13.71 -4.59
N ILE A 80 11.93 -13.87 -4.47
CA ILE A 80 11.10 -14.48 -5.50
C ILE A 80 11.05 -13.60 -6.76
N ALA A 81 11.02 -12.27 -6.60
CA ALA A 81 11.09 -11.35 -7.72
C ALA A 81 12.43 -11.48 -8.49
N ILE A 82 13.54 -11.62 -7.75
CA ILE A 82 14.87 -11.88 -8.33
C ILE A 82 14.87 -13.20 -9.11
N ASP A 83 14.26 -14.26 -8.56
CA ASP A 83 14.14 -15.55 -9.24
C ASP A 83 13.35 -15.45 -10.55
N PHE A 84 12.21 -14.74 -10.54
CA PHE A 84 11.43 -14.50 -11.75
C PHE A 84 12.20 -13.68 -12.79
N TYR A 85 12.95 -12.66 -12.35
CA TYR A 85 13.81 -11.89 -13.23
C TYR A 85 14.92 -12.75 -13.85
N ALA A 86 15.67 -13.48 -13.02
CA ALA A 86 16.81 -14.30 -13.46
C ALA A 86 16.39 -15.41 -14.46
N LYS A 87 15.20 -15.99 -14.26
CA LYS A 87 14.63 -17.01 -15.15
C LYS A 87 13.95 -16.43 -16.39
N GLN A 88 13.93 -15.11 -16.55
CA GLN A 88 13.18 -14.41 -17.59
C GLN A 88 11.71 -14.87 -17.59
N GLN A 89 11.04 -14.69 -16.45
CA GLN A 89 9.66 -15.13 -16.22
C GLN A 89 8.73 -13.97 -15.85
N ALA A 90 9.18 -12.73 -16.01
CA ALA A 90 8.40 -11.53 -15.72
C ALA A 90 8.62 -10.45 -16.80
N ASP A 91 7.53 -10.01 -17.41
CA ASP A 91 7.42 -8.76 -18.18
C ASP A 91 6.73 -7.67 -17.36
N VAL A 92 6.01 -8.06 -16.31
CA VAL A 92 5.40 -7.17 -15.32
C VAL A 92 5.27 -7.91 -13.98
N PHE A 93 5.48 -7.21 -12.88
CA PHE A 93 5.15 -7.69 -11.54
C PHE A 93 3.79 -7.18 -11.10
N LEU A 94 2.95 -8.08 -10.57
CA LEU A 94 1.76 -7.73 -9.78
C LEU A 94 2.06 -8.01 -8.31
N GLY A 95 2.16 -6.96 -7.49
CA GLY A 95 2.73 -7.04 -6.14
C GLY A 95 4.26 -6.82 -6.12
N PRO A 96 4.95 -7.01 -4.98
CA PRO A 96 4.43 -7.41 -3.66
C PRO A 96 3.47 -6.41 -3.04
N VAL A 97 2.73 -6.83 -2.01
CA VAL A 97 1.75 -5.98 -1.32
C VAL A 97 2.24 -5.44 0.01
N ASP A 98 3.22 -6.09 0.63
CA ASP A 98 3.86 -5.61 1.85
C ASP A 98 4.74 -4.39 1.57
N GLY A 99 4.68 -3.37 2.42
CA GLY A 99 5.40 -2.10 2.18
C GLY A 99 6.90 -2.28 1.97
N PRO A 100 7.63 -2.92 2.89
CA PRO A 100 9.09 -3.07 2.76
C PRO A 100 9.53 -3.93 1.55
N GLY A 101 8.88 -5.06 1.29
CA GLY A 101 9.17 -5.92 0.14
C GLY A 101 8.83 -5.24 -1.18
N LEU A 102 7.70 -4.53 -1.24
CA LEU A 102 7.35 -3.68 -2.39
C LEU A 102 8.42 -2.61 -2.63
N ALA A 103 8.91 -1.94 -1.58
CA ALA A 103 9.96 -0.94 -1.71
C ALA A 103 11.25 -1.51 -2.32
N ALA A 104 11.66 -2.71 -1.92
CA ALA A 104 12.81 -3.39 -2.50
C ALA A 104 12.59 -3.72 -3.99
N VAL A 105 11.50 -4.42 -4.34
CA VAL A 105 11.22 -4.81 -5.74
C VAL A 105 11.05 -3.58 -6.64
N ALA A 106 10.36 -2.54 -6.17
CA ALA A 106 10.15 -1.32 -6.93
C ALA A 106 11.45 -0.55 -7.19
N ARG A 107 12.47 -0.64 -6.33
CA ARG A 107 13.80 -0.05 -6.57
C ARG A 107 14.62 -0.83 -7.59
N TYR A 108 14.45 -2.14 -7.68
CA TYR A 108 15.11 -2.96 -8.70
C TYR A 108 14.45 -2.80 -10.08
N SER A 109 13.14 -2.56 -10.09
CA SER A 109 12.31 -2.46 -11.30
C SER A 109 12.90 -1.63 -12.45
N PRO A 110 13.50 -0.43 -12.24
CA PRO A 110 14.02 0.38 -13.35
C PRO A 110 15.29 -0.21 -13.96
N HIS A 111 16.09 -0.92 -13.16
CA HIS A 111 17.29 -1.62 -13.65
C HIS A 111 16.92 -2.86 -14.47
N TRP A 112 15.88 -3.59 -14.04
CA TRP A 112 15.35 -4.73 -14.78
C TRP A 112 14.50 -4.32 -15.98
N LYS A 113 14.04 -3.06 -16.02
CA LYS A 113 13.07 -2.53 -16.99
C LYS A 113 11.74 -3.30 -16.98
N ILE A 114 11.33 -3.74 -15.79
CA ILE A 114 10.07 -4.48 -15.57
C ILE A 114 9.16 -3.62 -14.69
N PRO A 115 7.99 -3.18 -15.17
CA PRO A 115 7.05 -2.42 -14.36
C PRO A 115 6.50 -3.22 -13.17
N VAL A 116 6.20 -2.51 -12.09
CA VAL A 116 5.58 -3.06 -10.88
C VAL A 116 4.23 -2.42 -10.70
N ILE A 117 3.16 -3.21 -10.67
CA ILE A 117 1.80 -2.76 -10.39
C ILE A 117 1.38 -3.38 -9.07
N SER A 118 1.04 -2.58 -8.06
CA SER A 118 0.69 -3.13 -6.76
C SER A 118 -0.44 -2.35 -6.08
N PRO A 119 -1.37 -3.03 -5.38
CA PRO A 119 -2.27 -2.39 -4.42
C PRO A 119 -1.55 -2.01 -3.11
N GLY A 120 -0.35 -2.55 -2.85
CA GLY A 120 0.41 -2.33 -1.62
C GLY A 120 0.98 -0.92 -1.46
N GLY A 121 1.46 -0.63 -0.25
CA GLY A 121 2.13 0.64 0.07
C GLY A 121 1.23 1.87 -0.09
N GLY A 122 -0.09 1.73 0.13
CA GLY A 122 -1.08 2.78 -0.09
C GLY A 122 -0.83 4.02 0.78
N PHE A 123 -0.65 3.84 2.09
CA PHE A 123 -0.47 4.98 3.01
C PHE A 123 0.99 5.41 3.15
N ASN A 124 1.93 4.56 2.76
CA ASN A 124 3.35 4.92 2.68
C ASN A 124 3.60 5.97 1.58
N TYR A 125 3.75 7.20 2.00
CA TYR A 125 3.99 8.34 1.13
C TYR A 125 5.35 8.32 0.42
N HIS A 126 6.32 7.51 0.83
CA HIS A 126 7.63 7.48 0.18
C HIS A 126 7.53 6.97 -1.26
N PHE A 127 6.55 6.10 -1.55
CA PHE A 127 6.25 5.62 -2.90
C PHE A 127 5.84 6.72 -3.90
N ASP A 128 5.60 7.94 -3.43
CA ASP A 128 5.39 9.10 -4.28
C ASP A 128 6.67 9.63 -4.93
N ASN A 129 7.85 9.24 -4.44
CA ASN A 129 9.13 9.62 -5.01
C ASN A 129 9.40 8.89 -6.33
N LYS A 130 8.97 9.47 -7.45
CA LYS A 130 9.19 8.92 -8.79
C LYS A 130 10.63 8.95 -9.28
N LYS A 131 11.56 9.59 -8.56
CA LYS A 131 12.99 9.43 -8.84
C LYS A 131 13.50 8.06 -8.39
N GLU A 132 12.94 7.54 -7.31
CA GLU A 132 13.30 6.25 -6.70
C GLU A 132 12.39 5.12 -7.19
N TYR A 133 11.07 5.32 -7.19
CA TYR A 133 10.06 4.33 -7.57
C TYR A 133 9.51 4.61 -8.98
N GLN A 134 10.40 4.64 -9.97
CA GLN A 134 10.12 5.10 -11.34
C GLN A 134 9.04 4.27 -12.03
N LEU A 135 9.14 2.93 -11.99
CA LEU A 135 8.23 2.02 -12.69
C LEU A 135 7.15 1.41 -11.80
N LEU A 136 6.94 1.96 -10.60
CA LEU A 136 5.87 1.54 -9.70
C LEU A 136 4.56 2.26 -10.05
N THR A 137 3.50 1.49 -10.31
CA THR A 137 2.12 1.99 -10.38
C THR A 137 1.34 1.44 -9.20
N ARG A 138 0.78 2.32 -8.37
CA ARG A 138 -0.07 1.92 -7.24
C ARG A 138 -1.54 1.95 -7.65
N MET A 139 -2.26 0.88 -7.36
CA MET A 139 -3.66 0.71 -7.78
C MET A 139 -4.69 1.08 -6.69
N LEU A 140 -4.24 1.24 -5.44
CA LEU A 140 -5.10 1.65 -4.32
C LEU A 140 -4.87 3.11 -3.90
N HIS A 141 -5.69 3.53 -2.94
CA HIS A 141 -5.67 4.85 -2.33
C HIS A 141 -4.25 5.29 -1.95
N SER A 142 -3.90 6.52 -2.33
CA SER A 142 -2.72 7.19 -1.83
C SER A 142 -3.08 7.96 -0.56
N SER A 143 -2.18 7.98 0.43
CA SER A 143 -2.28 8.90 1.58
C SER A 143 -2.53 10.35 1.13
N LYS A 144 -2.04 10.78 -0.04
CA LYS A 144 -2.31 12.11 -0.60
C LYS A 144 -3.80 12.42 -0.76
N THR A 145 -4.63 11.44 -1.14
CA THR A 145 -6.06 11.68 -1.37
C THR A 145 -6.76 12.00 -0.06
N ILE A 146 -6.52 11.19 0.97
CA ILE A 146 -7.08 11.39 2.32
C ILE A 146 -6.57 12.70 2.91
N VAL A 147 -5.26 12.93 2.83
CA VAL A 147 -4.62 14.14 3.33
C VAL A 147 -5.19 15.39 2.66
N ARG A 148 -5.37 15.38 1.33
CA ARG A 148 -5.97 16.49 0.59
C ARG A 148 -7.43 16.69 0.99
N PHE A 149 -8.19 15.60 1.15
CA PHE A 149 -9.58 15.69 1.58
C PHE A 149 -9.70 16.40 2.93
N ILE A 150 -8.96 15.94 3.94
CA ILE A 150 -8.98 16.53 5.29
C ILE A 150 -8.47 17.97 5.26
N SER A 151 -7.24 18.19 4.75
CA SER A 151 -6.58 19.50 4.84
C SER A 151 -7.19 20.58 3.98
N ARG A 152 -7.79 20.24 2.83
CA ARG A 152 -8.33 21.24 1.88
C ARG A 152 -9.84 21.35 1.86
N ASN A 153 -10.57 20.37 2.40
CA ASN A 153 -12.03 20.38 2.40
C ASN A 153 -12.56 20.43 3.83
N ILE A 154 -12.22 19.46 4.68
CA ILE A 154 -12.81 19.36 6.03
C ILE A 154 -12.36 20.51 6.92
N LEU A 155 -11.04 20.68 7.14
CA LEU A 155 -10.56 21.71 8.08
C LEU A 155 -10.96 23.12 7.66
N PRO A 156 -10.83 23.53 6.36
CA PRO A 156 -11.25 24.86 5.94
C PRO A 156 -12.77 25.07 5.98
N HIS A 157 -13.57 24.05 5.66
CA HIS A 157 -15.03 24.19 5.66
C HIS A 157 -15.59 24.57 7.04
N PHE A 158 -15.00 24.02 8.11
CA PHE A 158 -15.41 24.31 9.49
C PHE A 158 -14.54 25.38 10.18
N ASN A 159 -13.63 26.04 9.46
CA ASN A 159 -12.64 26.97 10.04
C ASN A 159 -11.83 26.37 11.21
N TRP A 160 -11.52 25.07 11.14
CA TRP A 160 -10.71 24.41 12.16
C TRP A 160 -9.23 24.65 11.90
N THR A 161 -8.63 25.47 12.76
CA THR A 161 -7.21 25.87 12.66
C THR A 161 -6.32 25.15 13.67
N VAL A 162 -6.88 24.51 14.70
CA VAL A 162 -6.11 23.80 15.74
C VAL A 162 -6.61 22.35 15.85
N VAL A 163 -5.74 21.41 15.47
CA VAL A 163 -6.07 19.98 15.40
C VAL A 163 -4.96 19.15 16.02
N ARG A 164 -5.31 18.24 16.93
CA ARG A 164 -4.38 17.24 17.49
C ARG A 164 -4.40 15.96 16.66
N ILE A 165 -3.27 15.61 16.07
CA ILE A 165 -3.10 14.38 15.29
C ILE A 165 -2.62 13.28 16.22
N ILE A 166 -3.25 12.11 16.23
CA ILE A 166 -2.95 11.01 17.13
C ILE A 166 -2.86 9.74 16.28
N ALA A 167 -1.65 9.18 16.17
CA ALA A 167 -1.41 7.97 15.38
C ALA A 167 -0.89 6.86 16.27
N GLU A 168 -1.40 5.65 16.09
CA GLU A 168 -0.73 4.44 16.54
C GLU A 168 0.55 4.22 15.73
N ARG A 169 1.62 3.85 16.44
CA ARG A 169 2.87 3.35 15.90
C ARG A 169 3.19 2.01 16.56
N ASN A 170 3.13 0.96 15.74
CA ASN A 170 3.61 -0.35 16.12
C ASN A 170 5.15 -0.35 16.05
N ILE A 171 5.85 -0.52 17.17
CA ILE A 171 7.32 -0.46 17.22
C ILE A 171 7.97 -1.65 16.50
N ALA A 172 7.28 -2.80 16.48
CA ALA A 172 7.75 -3.99 15.76
C ALA A 172 7.70 -3.79 14.23
N GLU A 173 6.81 -2.91 13.77
CA GLU A 173 6.70 -2.52 12.37
C GLU A 173 7.25 -1.11 12.18
N ALA A 174 8.51 -1.00 11.78
CA ALA A 174 9.19 0.28 11.56
C ALA A 174 8.40 1.28 10.67
N GLN A 175 7.38 0.83 9.94
CA GLN A 175 6.54 1.62 9.02
C GLN A 175 5.03 1.29 9.17
N SER A 176 4.46 1.31 10.38
CA SER A 176 3.01 1.14 10.54
C SER A 176 2.21 2.13 9.66
N GLU A 177 1.13 1.67 9.02
CA GLU A 177 0.40 2.45 8.01
C GLU A 177 -0.23 3.73 8.59
N CYS A 178 -0.72 3.70 9.84
CA CYS A 178 -1.24 4.89 10.53
C CYS A 178 -0.17 5.96 10.74
N TYR A 179 1.04 5.56 11.16
CA TYR A 179 2.17 6.46 11.29
C TYR A 179 2.52 7.12 9.95
N MET A 180 2.50 6.35 8.86
CA MET A 180 2.79 6.86 7.52
C MET A 180 1.72 7.83 7.02
N LEU A 181 0.43 7.50 7.23
CA LEU A 181 -0.69 8.37 6.86
C LEU A 181 -0.62 9.70 7.61
N MET A 182 -0.44 9.65 8.93
CA MET A 182 -0.38 10.86 9.76
C MET A 182 0.89 11.67 9.50
N GLY A 183 2.03 11.03 9.25
CA GLY A 183 3.23 11.71 8.77
C GLY A 183 3.04 12.40 7.40
N ALA A 184 2.22 11.84 6.51
CA ALA A 184 1.84 12.51 5.26
C ALA A 184 0.96 13.73 5.50
N LEU A 185 -0.01 13.65 6.42
CA LEU A 185 -0.83 14.78 6.80
C LEU A 185 -0.01 15.90 7.43
N CYS A 186 0.86 15.56 8.40
CA CYS A 186 1.73 16.52 9.06
C CYS A 186 2.57 17.33 8.07
N ARG A 187 3.10 16.67 7.03
CA ARG A 187 3.87 17.36 5.99
C ARG A 187 3.01 18.26 5.11
N ALA A 188 1.79 17.84 4.77
CA ALA A 188 0.87 18.68 4.02
C ALA A 188 0.45 19.92 4.81
N VAL A 189 0.17 19.77 6.10
CA VAL A 189 -0.14 20.87 7.03
C VAL A 189 1.04 21.83 7.14
N LYS A 190 2.26 21.32 7.37
CA LYS A 190 3.49 22.14 7.45
C LYS A 190 3.73 22.98 6.19
N ASN A 191 3.44 22.41 5.02
CA ASN A 191 3.61 23.05 3.71
C ASN A 191 2.40 23.91 3.28
N SER A 192 1.41 24.10 4.15
CA SER A 192 0.21 24.90 3.86
C SER A 192 0.21 26.23 4.63
N SER A 193 -0.81 27.04 4.38
CA SER A 193 -1.14 28.27 5.13
C SER A 193 -1.68 28.01 6.54
N ALA A 194 -1.64 26.76 7.03
CA ALA A 194 -2.05 26.40 8.38
C ALA A 194 -1.37 27.25 9.46
N SER A 195 -2.06 27.45 10.58
CA SER A 195 -1.57 28.24 11.71
C SER A 195 -0.29 27.65 12.31
N ALA A 196 0.47 28.49 13.01
CA ALA A 196 1.69 28.06 13.69
C ALA A 196 1.40 26.93 14.70
N GLU A 197 0.27 27.02 15.43
CA GLU A 197 -0.11 26.00 16.42
C GLU A 197 -0.35 24.63 15.74
N MET A 198 -1.00 24.61 14.57
CA MET A 198 -1.25 23.35 13.84
C MET A 198 0.04 22.73 13.30
N LYS A 199 1.02 23.55 12.93
CA LYS A 199 2.34 23.08 12.46
C LYS A 199 3.19 22.52 13.60
N GLU A 200 3.10 23.08 14.79
CA GLU A 200 3.78 22.61 16.00
C GLU A 200 3.19 21.28 16.50
N THR A 201 1.85 21.17 16.44
CA THR A 201 1.11 19.97 16.84
C THR A 201 1.54 18.71 16.09
N CYS A 202 2.00 18.86 14.84
CA CYS A 202 2.49 17.78 14.00
C CYS A 202 3.78 17.09 14.51
N SER A 203 4.49 17.67 15.49
CA SER A 203 5.76 17.16 15.99
C SER A 203 5.64 16.32 17.27
N HIS A 204 4.48 16.27 17.93
CA HIS A 204 4.36 15.81 19.32
C HIS A 204 3.37 14.68 19.61
N SER A 205 2.71 14.08 18.61
CA SER A 205 1.62 13.14 18.88
C SER A 205 1.58 11.91 17.98
N ILE A 206 2.62 11.09 18.14
CA ILE A 206 2.67 9.72 17.66
C ILE A 206 2.80 8.82 18.89
N PHE A 207 1.95 7.80 18.97
CA PHE A 207 1.88 6.87 20.09
C PHE A 207 2.62 5.59 19.77
N ASP A 208 3.73 5.35 20.45
CA ASP A 208 4.40 4.06 20.42
C ASP A 208 3.63 3.07 21.31
N ILE A 209 2.89 2.16 20.68
CA ILE A 209 2.03 1.18 21.36
C ILE A 209 2.62 -0.22 21.19
N ASP A 210 2.90 -0.84 22.33
CA ASP A 210 3.14 -2.27 22.42
C ASP A 210 1.89 -2.91 23.03
N TYR A 211 1.13 -3.64 22.21
CA TYR A 211 -0.09 -4.33 22.62
C TYR A 211 0.12 -5.34 23.75
N LYS A 212 1.36 -5.77 24.00
CA LYS A 212 1.68 -6.72 25.07
C LYS A 212 1.59 -6.09 26.47
N LEU A 213 1.58 -4.76 26.57
CA LEU A 213 1.66 -4.02 27.83
C LEU A 213 0.40 -3.16 28.05
N ARG A 214 -0.76 -3.82 28.20
CA ARG A 214 -2.08 -3.17 28.31
C ARG A 214 -2.16 -2.06 29.37
N ASN A 215 -1.50 -2.24 30.52
CA ASN A 215 -1.48 -1.23 31.58
C ASN A 215 -0.71 0.03 31.14
N GLU A 216 0.44 -0.14 30.51
CA GLU A 216 1.22 0.98 29.94
C GLU A 216 0.44 1.69 28.83
N THR A 217 -0.29 0.94 28.01
CA THR A 217 -1.15 1.52 26.97
C THR A 217 -2.18 2.48 27.57
N ARG A 218 -2.83 2.11 28.67
CA ARG A 218 -3.84 2.94 29.34
C ARG A 218 -3.24 4.21 29.95
N GLU A 219 -2.10 4.09 30.62
CA GLU A 219 -1.41 5.25 31.19
C GLU A 219 -0.97 6.24 30.11
N LYS A 220 -0.40 5.72 29.00
CA LYS A 220 -0.03 6.52 27.83
C LYS A 220 -1.25 7.20 27.21
N LEU A 221 -2.34 6.48 26.97
CA LEU A 221 -3.60 7.05 26.44
C LEU A 221 -4.14 8.17 27.34
N ASN A 222 -4.19 7.94 28.65
CA ASN A 222 -4.68 8.93 29.62
C ASN A 222 -3.81 10.19 29.60
N LYS A 223 -2.47 10.03 29.63
CA LYS A 223 -1.54 11.14 29.54
C LYS A 223 -1.74 11.94 28.25
N THR A 224 -1.75 11.28 27.10
CA THR A 224 -1.84 12.01 25.83
C THR A 224 -3.20 12.66 25.63
N LEU A 225 -4.30 12.05 26.10
CA LEU A 225 -5.60 12.70 26.07
C LEU A 225 -5.68 13.90 27.02
N LYS A 226 -5.04 13.84 28.19
CA LYS A 226 -4.91 15.01 29.09
C LYS A 226 -4.13 16.16 28.45
N ASP A 227 -3.08 15.84 27.70
CA ASP A 227 -2.30 16.84 26.97
C ASP A 227 -3.10 17.40 25.79
N ALA A 228 -3.71 16.53 24.97
CA ALA A 228 -4.58 16.91 23.86
C ALA A 228 -5.76 17.78 24.32
N LYS A 229 -6.34 17.49 25.50
CA LYS A 229 -7.44 18.26 26.10
C LYS A 229 -7.06 19.73 26.34
N LYS A 230 -5.79 20.03 26.65
CA LYS A 230 -5.32 21.40 26.88
C LYS A 230 -5.08 22.16 25.57
N GLU A 231 -4.77 21.44 24.50
CA GLU A 231 -4.27 22.01 23.25
C GLU A 231 -5.33 22.14 22.16
N ALA A 232 -6.26 21.19 22.07
CA ALA A 232 -7.17 21.10 20.94
C ALA A 232 -8.58 20.59 21.32
N ARG A 233 -9.54 20.87 20.44
CA ARG A 233 -10.90 20.32 20.49
C ARG A 233 -11.19 19.36 19.32
N ILE A 234 -10.39 19.43 18.27
CA ILE A 234 -10.48 18.55 17.11
C ILE A 234 -9.33 17.54 17.19
N LEU A 235 -9.67 16.26 17.29
CA LEU A 235 -8.72 15.16 17.38
C LEU A 235 -8.84 14.31 16.12
N LEU A 236 -7.76 14.25 15.35
CA LEU A 236 -7.66 13.39 14.19
C LEU A 236 -6.84 12.15 14.57
N THR A 237 -7.46 10.97 14.43
CA THR A 237 -6.95 9.73 15.00
C THR A 237 -6.80 8.65 13.93
N CYS A 238 -5.76 7.83 14.02
CA CYS A 238 -5.62 6.58 13.27
C CYS A 238 -4.99 5.54 14.17
N MET A 239 -5.72 4.44 14.37
CA MET A 239 -5.33 3.32 15.22
C MET A 239 -6.26 2.13 14.95
N ASP A 240 -5.87 0.95 15.38
CA ASP A 240 -6.73 -0.23 15.31
C ASP A 240 -8.05 -0.02 16.06
N SER A 241 -9.08 -0.76 15.68
CA SER A 241 -10.43 -0.59 16.23
C SER A 241 -10.52 -0.89 17.74
N ASN A 242 -9.70 -1.80 18.28
CA ASN A 242 -9.71 -2.13 19.70
C ASN A 242 -9.07 -1.00 20.52
N LEU A 243 -7.95 -0.46 20.04
CA LEU A 243 -7.31 0.70 20.65
C LEU A 243 -8.19 1.94 20.55
N PHE A 244 -8.86 2.16 19.42
CA PHE A 244 -9.82 3.27 19.29
C PHE A 244 -10.95 3.18 20.31
N ARG A 245 -11.43 1.96 20.60
CA ARG A 245 -12.41 1.74 21.67
C ARG A 245 -11.86 2.16 23.03
N GLU A 246 -10.66 1.72 23.42
CA GLU A 246 -10.05 2.11 24.71
C GLU A 246 -9.73 3.63 24.75
N PHE A 247 -9.34 4.22 23.63
CA PHE A 247 -9.15 5.65 23.46
C PHE A 247 -10.45 6.41 23.76
N MET A 248 -11.58 6.01 23.18
CA MET A 248 -12.87 6.68 23.41
C MET A 248 -13.41 6.46 24.83
N LEU A 249 -13.17 5.30 25.45
CA LEU A 249 -13.47 5.08 26.86
C LEU A 249 -12.64 6.00 27.77
N THR A 250 -11.36 6.20 27.44
CA THR A 250 -10.49 7.11 28.18
C THR A 250 -10.95 8.57 27.98
N ALA A 251 -11.32 8.96 26.76
CA ALA A 251 -11.86 10.28 26.46
C ALA A 251 -13.17 10.55 27.24
N HIS A 252 -14.04 9.54 27.37
CA HIS A 252 -15.22 9.63 28.22
C HIS A 252 -14.86 9.87 29.70
N SER A 253 -13.90 9.10 30.25
CA SER A 253 -13.46 9.29 31.63
C SER A 253 -12.83 10.66 31.91
N LEU A 254 -12.38 11.35 30.86
CA LEU A 254 -11.81 12.70 30.91
C LEU A 254 -12.83 13.79 30.52
N ASP A 255 -14.12 13.46 30.44
CA ASP A 255 -15.20 14.38 30.06
C ASP A 255 -14.96 15.07 28.70
N MET A 256 -14.40 14.34 27.73
CA MET A 256 -14.17 14.84 26.37
C MET A 256 -15.30 14.46 25.40
N ILE A 257 -16.43 13.95 25.90
CA ILE A 257 -17.61 13.60 25.09
C ILE A 257 -18.81 14.52 25.39
N ASN A 258 -18.55 15.68 26.00
CA ASN A 258 -19.52 16.68 26.43
C ASN A 258 -20.08 17.57 25.30
N GLY A 259 -19.78 17.26 24.04
CA GLY A 259 -20.17 18.06 22.87
C GLY A 259 -19.16 19.12 22.45
N GLU A 260 -18.09 19.37 23.21
CA GLU A 260 -17.06 20.35 22.86
C GLU A 260 -15.96 19.79 21.94
N TYR A 261 -15.91 18.48 21.74
CA TYR A 261 -14.83 17.80 21.01
C TYR A 261 -15.35 17.10 19.76
N VAL A 262 -14.51 17.08 18.73
CA VAL A 262 -14.74 16.30 17.52
C VAL A 262 -13.60 15.29 17.36
N PHE A 263 -13.97 14.02 17.20
CA PHE A 263 -13.03 12.93 16.93
C PHE A 263 -13.21 12.47 15.49
N ILE A 264 -12.19 12.72 14.65
CA ILE A 264 -12.13 12.19 13.29
C ILE A 264 -11.31 10.89 13.37
N TYR A 265 -11.95 9.76 13.11
CA TYR A 265 -11.31 8.44 13.12
C TYR A 265 -11.06 7.93 11.71
N LEU A 266 -9.78 7.73 11.37
CA LEU A 266 -9.36 7.13 10.10
C LEU A 266 -9.16 5.63 10.29
N ASP A 267 -10.22 4.87 10.07
CA ASP A 267 -10.17 3.40 10.04
C ASP A 267 -9.60 2.91 8.71
N ILE A 268 -8.28 2.81 8.65
CA ILE A 268 -7.58 2.27 7.47
C ILE A 268 -7.55 0.75 7.44
N PHE A 269 -7.88 0.08 8.56
CA PHE A 269 -7.80 -1.37 8.70
C PHE A 269 -9.02 -2.08 8.10
N ARG A 270 -10.16 -1.38 7.97
CA ARG A 270 -11.29 -1.85 7.16
C ARG A 270 -11.12 -1.64 5.65
N LEU A 271 -10.13 -0.84 5.24
CA LEU A 271 -9.82 -0.58 3.83
C LEU A 271 -8.75 -1.53 3.27
N LEU A 272 -8.09 -2.28 4.15
CA LEU A 272 -7.14 -3.34 3.82
C LEU A 272 -7.89 -4.66 3.99
#